data_AF-A0A6M3IKY0-F1
#
_entry.id   AF-A0A6M3IKY0-F1
#
_cell.length_a   1.000
_cell.length_b   1.000
_cell.length_c   1.000
_cell.angle_alpha   90.00
_cell.angle_beta   90.00
_cell.angle_gamma   90.00
#
_symmetry.space_group_name_H-M   'P 1'
#
loop_
_entity.id
_entity.type
_entity.pdbx_description
1 polymer ?
#
loop_
_entity_poly.entity_id
_entity_poly.type
_entity_poly.pdbx_seq_one_letter_code
_entity_poly.pdbx_strand_id
1 'polypeptide(L)' 'MPVAVKKIGGKYRIVEKATGRIAKTDKGNPVDGGGHLNRIKAGTQAGRINSGIKKKQDSKR' A
#
# COMPACT_ATOMS: atom_id res chain seq x y z
N MET A 1 1.37 5.30 -7.46
CA MET A 1 0.36 5.85 -6.53
C MET A 1 0.83 5.66 -5.10
N PRO A 2 1.17 6.71 -4.33
CA PRO A 2 1.69 6.54 -2.98
C PRO A 2 0.64 5.97 -2.02
N VAL A 3 1.06 5.07 -1.14
CA VAL A 3 0.20 4.34 -0.18
C VAL A 3 0.53 4.64 1.27
N ALA A 4 -0.44 4.41 2.15
CA ALA A 4 -0.34 4.50 3.60
C ALA A 4 -0.98 3.28 4.28
N VAL A 5 -0.75 3.14 5.59
CA VAL A 5 -1.34 2.08 6.41
C VAL A 5 -2.46 2.66 7.27
N LYS A 6 -3.63 2.03 7.26
CA LYS A 6 -4.79 2.42 8.08
C LYS A 6 -5.41 1.19 8.73
N LYS A 7 -5.85 1.30 10.00
CA LYS A 7 -6.56 0.22 10.69
C LYS A 7 -8.04 0.25 10.28
N ILE A 8 -8.55 -0.83 9.69
CA ILE A 8 -9.93 -0.97 9.19
C ILE A 8 -10.41 -2.38 9.55
N GLY A 9 -11.55 -2.49 10.24
CA GLY A 9 -12.13 -3.79 10.62
C GLY A 9 -11.16 -4.68 11.42
N GLY A 10 -10.39 -4.09 12.34
CA GLY A 10 -9.41 -4.82 13.15
C GLY A 10 -8.09 -5.16 12.46
N LYS A 11 -7.97 -4.99 11.15
CA LYS A 11 -6.75 -5.26 10.38
C LYS A 11 -6.07 -3.97 9.91
N TYR A 12 -4.75 -4.01 9.75
CA TYR A 12 -3.97 -2.97 9.10
C TYR A 12 -4.04 -3.15 7.58
N ARG A 13 -4.75 -2.25 6.92
CA ARG A 13 -4.92 -2.22 5.47
C ARG A 13 -3.97 -1.23 4.82
N ILE A 14 -3.56 -1.51 3.59
CA ILE A 14 -2.81 -0.58 2.75
C ILE A 14 -3.81 0.19 1.90
N VAL A 15 -3.78 1.52 2.03
CA VAL A 15 -4.70 2.45 1.37
C VAL A 15 -3.94 3.43 0.49
N GLU A 16 -4.56 3.90 -0.57
CA GLU A 16 -4.04 5.02 -1.36
C GLU A 16 -4.03 6.29 -0.53
N LYS A 17 -2.91 7.03 -0.52
CA LYS A 17 -2.81 8.27 0.26
C LYS A 17 -3.81 9.34 -0.19
N ALA A 18 -4.09 9.42 -1.49
CA ALA A 18 -4.94 10.46 -2.05
C ALA A 18 -6.44 10.24 -1.75
N THR A 19 -6.89 8.99 -1.79
CA THR A 19 -8.33 8.67 -1.73
C THR A 19 -8.74 7.99 -0.42
N GLY A 20 -7.77 7.45 0.34
CA GLY A 20 -8.03 6.61 1.51
C GLY A 20 -8.67 5.26 1.20
N ARG A 21 -8.85 4.91 -0.08
CA ARG A 21 -9.40 3.62 -0.52
C ARG A 21 -8.34 2.53 -0.43
N ILE A 22 -8.78 1.28 -0.29
CA ILE A 22 -7.88 0.11 -0.30
C ILE A 22 -7.10 0.13 -1.60
N ALA A 23 -5.77 0.15 -1.50
CA ALA A 23 -4.91 0.10 -2.66
C ALA A 23 -5.07 -1.26 -3.36
N LYS A 24 -5.31 -1.23 -4.66
CA LYS A 24 -5.49 -2.42 -5.49
C LYS A 24 -4.35 -2.55 -6.50
N THR A 25 -4.05 -3.79 -6.86
CA THR A 25 -3.24 -4.14 -8.02
C THR A 25 -4.00 -3.83 -9.30
N ASP A 26 -3.30 -3.83 -10.44
CA ASP A 26 -3.91 -3.64 -11.76
C ASP A 26 -4.98 -4.69 -12.09
N LYS A 27 -4.94 -5.85 -11.41
CA LYS A 27 -5.94 -6.93 -11.50
C LYS A 27 -7.15 -6.73 -10.57
N GLY A 28 -7.23 -5.61 -9.86
CA GLY A 28 -8.33 -5.29 -8.93
C GLY A 28 -8.21 -5.94 -7.54
N ASN A 29 -7.21 -6.79 -7.31
CA ASN A 29 -6.99 -7.43 -6.00
C ASN A 29 -6.32 -6.47 -5.01
N PRO A 30 -6.68 -6.48 -3.71
CA PRO A 30 -5.98 -5.69 -2.69
C PRO A 30 -4.48 -5.99 -2.66
N VAL A 31 -3.65 -4.95 -2.65
CA VAL A 31 -2.17 -5.12 -2.62
C VAL A 31 -1.69 -5.77 -1.32
N ASP A 32 -2.48 -5.70 -0.27
CA ASP A 32 -2.19 -6.23 1.07
C ASP A 32 -2.80 -7.62 1.33
N GLY A 33 -3.36 -8.27 0.31
CA GLY A 33 -3.91 -9.64 0.41
C GLY A 33 -5.05 -9.81 1.41
N GLY A 34 -5.76 -8.73 1.80
CA GLY A 34 -6.80 -8.80 2.82
C GLY A 34 -6.41 -8.19 4.18
N GLY A 35 -5.21 -7.61 4.27
CA GLY A 35 -4.76 -6.86 5.42
C GLY A 35 -3.91 -7.65 6.39
N HIS A 36 -3.22 -6.92 7.27
CA HIS A 36 -2.28 -7.49 8.24
C HIS A 36 -2.83 -7.39 9.67
N LEU A 37 -2.52 -8.36 10.52
CA LEU A 37 -2.76 -8.23 11.96
C LEU A 37 -1.71 -7.35 12.65
N ASN A 38 -0.52 -7.21 12.04
CA ASN A 38 0.59 -6.45 12.60
C ASN A 38 0.86 -5.18 11.77
N ARG A 39 0.90 -4.02 12.45
CA ARG A 39 1.20 -2.72 11.85
C ARG A 39 2.56 -2.67 11.17
N ILE A 40 3.56 -3.32 11.75
CA ILE A 40 4.94 -3.35 11.24
C ILE A 40 4.96 -4.07 9.89
N LYS A 41 4.31 -5.22 9.77
CA LYS A 41 4.21 -5.95 8.49
C LYS A 41 3.54 -5.12 7.40
N ALA A 42 2.42 -4.47 7.72
CA ALA A 42 1.75 -3.56 6.80
C ALA A 42 2.63 -2.36 6.41
N GLY A 43 3.36 -1.79 7.38
CA GLY A 43 4.28 -0.67 7.17
C GLY A 43 5.42 -1.02 6.25
N THR A 44 6.07 -2.17 6.47
CA THR A 44 7.15 -2.67 5.60
C THR A 44 6.66 -2.88 4.18
N GLN A 45 5.47 -3.46 3.99
CA GLN A 45 4.91 -3.65 2.66
C GLN A 45 4.57 -2.31 1.98
N ALA A 46 3.93 -1.38 2.69
CA ALA A 46 3.65 -0.03 2.18
C ALA A 46 4.94 0.72 1.80
N GLY A 47 6.00 0.56 2.61
CA GLY A 47 7.33 1.10 2.32
C GLY A 47 7.89 0.56 1.01
N ARG A 48 7.85 -0.76 0.79
CA ARG A 48 8.31 -1.39 -0.47
C ARG A 48 7.53 -0.88 -1.69
N ILE A 49 6.21 -0.74 -1.57
CA ILE A 49 5.35 -0.20 -2.65
C ILE A 49 5.78 1.24 -2.98
N ASN A 50 5.91 2.09 -1.96
CA ASN A 50 6.32 3.48 -2.13
C ASN A 50 7.74 3.62 -2.73
N SER A 51 8.69 2.80 -2.29
CA SER A 51 10.05 2.78 -2.85
C SER A 51 10.07 2.31 -4.31
N GLY A 52 9.24 1.32 -4.67
CA GLY A 52 9.10 0.88 -6.06
C GLY A 52 8.52 1.97 -6.97
N ILE A 53 7.61 2.79 -6.45
CA ILE A 53 7.08 3.96 -7.17
C ILE A 53 8.17 5.00 -7.41
N LYS A 54 8.99 5.30 -6.40
CA LYS A 54 10.11 6.24 -6.52
C LYS A 54 11.09 5.80 -7.63
N LYS A 55 11.49 4.52 -7.63
CA LYS A 55 12.37 3.98 -8.68
C LYS A 55 11.79 4.11 -10.10
N LYS A 56 10.49 3.86 -10.29
CA LYS A 56 9.84 4.03 -11.60
C LYS A 56 9.75 5.49 -12.05
N GLN A 57 9.67 6.43 -11.10
CA GLN A 57 9.64 7.86 -11.39
C GLN A 57 11.03 8.37 -11.80
N ASP A 58 12.08 7.91 -11.10
CA ASP A 58 13.46 8.29 -11.38
C ASP A 58 13.96 7.70 -12.70
N SER A 59 13.50 6.51 -13.13
CA SER A 59 13.90 5.90 -14.41
C SER A 59 13.18 6.47 -15.65
N LYS A 60 12.24 7.40 -15.47
CA LYS A 60 11.49 8.05 -16.56
C LYS A 60 11.88 9.52 -16.76
N ARG A 61 12.86 10.00 -16.01
CA ARG A 61 13.50 11.31 -16.18
C ARG A 61 14.77 11.13 -17.00
#